data_AF-A0A077RC89-F1
#
_entry.id   AF-A0A077RC89-F1
#
_cell.length_a   1.000
_cell.length_b   1.000
_cell.length_c   1.000
_cell.angle_alpha   90.00
_cell.angle_beta   90.00
_cell.angle_gamma   90.00
#
_symmetry.space_group_name_H-M   'P 1'
#
loop_
_entity.id
_entity.type
_entity.pdbx_description
1 polymer ?
#
loop_
_entity_poly.entity_id
_entity_poly.type
_entity_poly.pdbx_seq_one_letter_code
_entity_poly.pdbx_strand_id
1 'polypeptide(L)'
;MYYSLFAVSFFIAVLILVYRNRSFFLSLLPESLLLRLPPSFQPQPSTTLPYSTPTNSTSSSVFSRLFGSLASTSRYTRLPGFDWNSNLENGLNSTLFDITANMDDGDTRTGLDPRGAQDVQTIMQEQGVSFDQARLIRHQQILVQNNIDPNTGMPLDSKAVTSLGGRPGSSRR
;
A
#
# COMPACT_ATOMS: atom_id res chain seq x y z
N MET A 1 -50.02 -1.22 -18.18
CA MET A 1 -49.56 -0.70 -16.86
C MET A 1 -48.16 -1.16 -16.45
N TYR A 2 -47.57 -2.19 -17.07
CA TYR A 2 -46.21 -2.66 -16.73
C TYR A 2 -45.07 -1.76 -17.21
N TYR A 3 -45.29 -0.96 -18.27
CA TYR A 3 -44.25 -0.09 -18.83
C TYR A 3 -43.80 1.04 -17.89
N SER A 4 -44.69 1.57 -17.03
CA SER A 4 -44.29 2.61 -16.06
C SER A 4 -43.41 2.03 -14.95
N LEU A 5 -43.69 0.81 -14.49
CA LEU A 5 -42.89 0.12 -13.49
C LEU A 5 -41.49 -0.21 -14.00
N PHE A 6 -41.38 -0.68 -15.26
CA PHE A 6 -40.08 -0.93 -15.88
C PHE A 6 -39.29 0.36 -16.14
N ALA A 7 -39.96 1.44 -16.55
CA ALA A 7 -39.30 2.74 -16.72
C ALA A 7 -38.73 3.28 -15.41
N VAL A 8 -39.51 3.25 -14.32
CA VAL A 8 -39.04 3.70 -13.00
C VAL A 8 -37.87 2.86 -12.50
N SER A 9 -37.93 1.53 -12.66
CA SER A 9 -36.83 0.62 -12.32
C SER A 9 -35.56 0.93 -13.11
N PHE A 10 -35.68 1.19 -14.42
CA PHE A 10 -34.55 1.55 -15.27
C PHE A 10 -33.88 2.85 -14.81
N PHE A 11 -34.66 3.89 -14.51
CA PHE A 11 -34.09 5.15 -14.01
C PHE A 11 -33.41 4.99 -12.65
N ILE A 12 -33.98 4.18 -11.74
CA ILE A 12 -33.36 3.89 -10.45
C ILE A 12 -32.05 3.13 -10.63
N ALA A 13 -32.00 2.13 -11.51
CA ALA A 13 -30.79 1.37 -11.78
C ALA A 13 -29.69 2.26 -12.40
N VAL A 14 -30.05 3.14 -13.32
CA VAL A 14 -29.13 4.14 -13.90
C VAL A 14 -28.62 5.10 -12.83
N LEU A 15 -29.49 5.60 -11.95
CA LEU A 15 -29.11 6.49 -10.84
C LEU A 15 -28.10 5.81 -9.90
N ILE A 16 -28.35 4.55 -9.54
CA ILE A 16 -27.46 3.76 -8.68
C ILE A 16 -26.10 3.55 -9.37
N LEU A 17 -26.10 3.25 -10.67
CA LEU A 17 -24.88 3.07 -11.45
C LEU A 17 -24.07 4.36 -11.54
N VAL A 18 -24.71 5.51 -11.78
CA VAL A 18 -24.08 6.84 -11.79
C VAL A 18 -23.53 7.18 -10.41
N TYR A 19 -24.25 6.88 -9.33
CA TYR A 19 -23.78 7.15 -7.96
C TYR A 19 -22.59 6.27 -7.57
N ARG A 20 -22.61 4.98 -7.96
CA ARG A 20 -21.51 4.04 -7.69
C ARG A 20 -20.26 4.35 -8.52
N ASN A 21 -20.44 4.80 -9.77
CA ASN A 21 -19.36 5.18 -10.68
C ASN A 21 -19.18 6.71 -10.78
N ARG A 22 -19.53 7.44 -9.71
CA ARG A 22 -19.54 8.92 -9.69
C ARG A 22 -18.21 9.55 -10.10
N SER A 23 -17.08 8.95 -9.75
CA SER A 23 -15.75 9.44 -10.10
C SER A 23 -15.49 9.45 -11.61
N PHE A 24 -16.04 8.48 -12.35
CA PHE A 24 -15.97 8.44 -13.80
C PHE A 24 -16.85 9.54 -14.40
N PHE A 25 -18.11 9.65 -13.99
CA PHE A 25 -19.04 10.64 -14.54
C PHE A 25 -18.67 12.09 -14.20
N LEU A 26 -18.05 12.34 -13.04
CA LEU A 26 -17.50 13.67 -12.68
C LEU A 26 -16.35 14.10 -13.60
N SER A 27 -15.61 13.16 -14.20
CA SER A 27 -14.57 13.47 -15.19
C SER A 27 -15.12 13.77 -16.59
N LEU A 28 -16.37 13.38 -16.86
CA LEU A 28 -17.07 13.70 -18.10
C LEU A 28 -17.83 15.04 -18.02
N LEU A 29 -17.92 15.65 -16.82
CA LEU A 29 -18.56 16.95 -16.68
C LEU A 29 -17.65 18.06 -17.23
N PRO A 30 -18.19 19.01 -18.01
CA PRO A 30 -17.44 20.19 -18.43
C PRO A 30 -17.03 21.03 -17.21
N GLU A 31 -15.77 21.49 -17.20
CA GLU A 31 -15.12 22.31 -16.15
C GLU A 31 -15.95 23.52 -15.67
N SER A 32 -16.86 24.03 -16.50
CA SER A 32 -17.74 25.15 -16.18
C SER A 32 -18.73 24.86 -15.05
N LEU A 33 -19.05 23.58 -14.79
CA LEU A 33 -19.97 23.18 -13.72
C LEU A 33 -19.25 22.90 -12.40
N LEU A 34 -17.96 22.54 -12.43
CA LEU A 34 -17.15 22.33 -11.22
C LEU A 34 -16.88 23.65 -10.48
N LEU A 35 -16.76 24.75 -11.20
CA LEU A 35 -16.56 26.10 -10.65
C LEU A 35 -17.78 26.66 -9.88
N ARG A 36 -18.93 25.96 -9.90
CA ARG A 36 -20.17 26.45 -9.28
C ARG A 36 -20.67 25.58 -8.12
N LEU A 37 -19.89 24.60 -7.68
CA LEU A 37 -20.22 23.85 -6.46
C LEU A 37 -19.94 24.70 -5.21
N PRO A 38 -20.84 24.68 -4.21
CA PRO A 38 -20.67 25.45 -2.99
C PRO A 38 -19.46 24.96 -2.17
N PRO A 39 -18.79 25.86 -1.43
CA PRO A 39 -17.53 25.60 -0.73
C PRO A 39 -17.61 24.53 0.36
N SER A 40 -18.82 24.13 0.79
CA SER A 40 -19.04 23.05 1.75
C SER A 40 -18.72 21.65 1.21
N PHE A 41 -18.57 21.49 -0.11
CA PHE A 41 -18.15 20.23 -0.75
C PHE A 41 -16.69 20.25 -1.21
N GLN A 42 -15.97 21.34 -0.98
CA GLN A 42 -14.51 21.36 -1.17
C GLN A 42 -13.84 20.76 0.07
N PRO A 43 -13.00 19.72 -0.07
CA PRO A 43 -12.22 19.21 1.05
C PRO A 43 -11.29 20.31 1.53
N GLN A 44 -11.47 20.75 2.79
CA GLN A 44 -10.56 21.68 3.43
C GLN A 44 -9.18 21.02 3.54
N PRO A 45 -8.10 21.68 3.09
CA PRO A 45 -6.76 21.22 3.39
C PRO A 45 -6.56 21.35 4.91
N SER A 46 -6.47 20.21 5.60
CA SER A 46 -6.05 20.19 7.00
C SER A 46 -4.63 20.72 7.10
N THR A 47 -4.49 21.63 8.04
CA THR A 47 -3.31 22.36 8.49
C THR A 47 -2.06 21.49 8.54
N THR A 48 -1.05 21.81 7.73
CA THR A 48 0.33 21.31 7.91
C THR A 48 1.12 22.36 8.70
N LEU A 49 1.77 21.90 9.77
CA LEU A 49 2.61 22.69 10.67
C LEU A 49 3.91 23.13 9.97
N PRO A 50 4.58 24.19 10.47
CA PRO A 50 5.65 24.88 9.77
C PRO A 50 7.02 24.23 10.05
N TYR A 51 7.80 23.98 9.01
CA TYR A 51 9.26 23.91 9.15
C TYR A 51 9.91 24.75 8.06
N SER A 52 10.80 25.62 8.50
CA SER A 52 11.30 26.81 7.83
C SER A 52 12.66 26.61 7.16
N THR A 53 12.76 27.13 5.92
CA THR A 53 13.92 27.84 5.30
C THR A 53 15.17 27.01 4.91
N PRO A 54 15.85 27.32 3.78
CA PRO A 54 16.55 28.60 3.59
C PRO A 54 16.29 29.38 2.28
N THR A 55 16.27 30.71 2.46
CA THR A 55 16.82 31.78 1.60
C THR A 55 16.45 31.83 0.11
N ASN A 56 15.64 32.81 -0.29
CA ASN A 56 16.20 33.98 -0.99
C ASN A 56 15.20 35.13 -1.17
N SER A 57 15.80 36.31 -1.15
CA SER A 57 15.31 37.68 -1.28
C SER A 57 14.31 37.97 -2.43
N THR A 58 13.29 38.75 -2.05
CA THR A 58 12.82 39.98 -2.69
C THR A 58 12.54 39.95 -4.20
N SER A 59 11.26 39.92 -4.57
CA SER A 59 10.63 40.83 -5.56
C SER A 59 9.15 40.46 -5.75
N SER A 60 8.26 41.27 -5.18
CA SER A 60 6.82 41.23 -5.43
C SER A 60 6.52 41.55 -6.89
N SER A 61 6.59 40.53 -7.73
CA SER A 61 6.35 40.66 -9.16
C SER A 61 4.87 40.37 -9.42
N VAL A 62 4.08 41.42 -9.61
CA VAL A 62 2.69 41.33 -10.14
C VAL A 62 2.59 40.51 -11.43
N PHE A 63 3.71 40.36 -12.13
CA PHE A 63 3.86 39.55 -13.35
C PHE A 63 3.73 38.03 -13.12
N SER A 64 3.97 37.50 -11.92
CA SER A 64 3.82 36.05 -11.64
C SER A 64 2.35 35.59 -11.59
N ARG A 65 1.40 36.55 -11.52
CA ARG A 65 -0.05 36.28 -11.50
C ARG A 65 -0.67 36.08 -12.88
N LEU A 66 0.01 36.47 -13.95
CA LEU A 66 -0.58 36.46 -15.30
C LEU A 66 -0.18 35.23 -16.15
N PHE A 67 0.93 34.56 -15.83
CA PHE A 67 1.47 33.45 -16.64
C PHE A 67 1.72 32.15 -15.86
N GLY A 68 1.33 32.08 -14.59
CA GLY A 68 1.59 30.95 -13.71
C GLY A 68 0.40 29.99 -13.55
N SER A 69 -0.13 29.42 -14.63
CA SER A 69 -1.11 28.33 -14.49
C SER A 69 -0.98 27.28 -15.60
N LEU A 70 0.25 26.87 -15.86
CA LEU A 70 0.55 25.60 -16.54
C LEU A 70 1.45 24.73 -15.66
N ALA A 71 1.42 24.94 -14.34
CA ALA A 71 1.81 23.89 -13.43
C ALA A 71 0.61 22.94 -13.36
N SER A 72 0.54 22.03 -14.34
CA SER A 72 -0.03 20.71 -14.10
C SER A 72 0.74 20.16 -12.90
N THR A 73 0.25 20.44 -11.70
CA THR A 73 0.51 19.60 -10.54
C THR A 73 -0.13 18.30 -10.94
N SER A 74 0.64 17.47 -11.66
CA SER A 74 0.42 16.04 -11.74
C SER A 74 0.24 15.66 -10.29
N ARG A 75 -1.02 15.49 -9.89
CA ARG A 75 -1.36 14.91 -8.61
C ARG A 75 -0.68 13.58 -8.71
N TYR A 76 0.47 13.47 -8.06
CA TYR A 76 1.19 12.23 -7.97
C TYR A 76 0.31 11.38 -7.07
N THR A 77 -0.70 10.77 -7.68
CA THR A 77 -1.37 9.64 -7.09
C THR A 77 -0.28 8.60 -7.06
N ARG A 78 0.38 8.45 -5.89
CA ARG A 78 1.24 7.30 -5.69
C ARG A 78 0.39 6.12 -6.10
N LEU A 79 0.88 5.36 -7.08
CA LEU A 79 0.42 3.99 -7.25
C LEU A 79 0.46 3.38 -5.85
N PRO A 80 -0.53 2.55 -5.45
CA PRO A 80 -0.47 1.83 -4.19
C PRO A 80 0.75 0.90 -4.24
N GLY A 81 1.90 1.48 -3.98
CA GLY A 81 3.15 0.82 -3.70
C GLY A 81 3.13 0.45 -2.24
N PHE A 82 3.84 -0.61 -1.92
CA PHE A 82 4.09 -1.01 -0.55
C PHE A 82 4.93 0.09 0.13
N ASP A 83 4.27 1.09 0.70
CA ASP A 83 4.89 2.18 1.45
C ASP A 83 4.92 1.81 2.94
N TRP A 84 5.92 2.29 3.69
CA TRP A 84 6.04 2.02 5.13
C TRP A 84 4.76 2.31 5.93
N ASN A 85 4.09 3.44 5.64
CA ASN A 85 2.81 3.79 6.27
C ASN A 85 1.74 2.72 6.02
N SER A 86 1.63 2.23 4.79
CA SER A 86 0.66 1.20 4.45
C SER A 86 0.97 -0.12 5.16
N ASN A 87 2.24 -0.43 5.39
CA ASN A 87 2.65 -1.64 6.13
C ASN A 87 2.25 -1.53 7.59
N LEU A 88 2.45 -0.36 8.19
CA LEU A 88 2.03 -0.08 9.57
C LEU A 88 0.50 -0.19 9.71
N GLU A 89 -0.26 0.42 8.81
CA GLU A 89 -1.72 0.36 8.79
C GLU A 89 -2.26 -1.07 8.62
N ASN A 90 -1.54 -1.91 7.86
CA ASN A 90 -1.88 -3.32 7.66
C ASN A 90 -1.38 -4.24 8.80
N GLY A 91 -0.78 -3.69 9.86
CA GLY A 91 -0.27 -4.46 11.00
C GLY A 91 0.96 -5.31 10.67
N LEU A 92 1.74 -4.91 9.65
CA LEU A 92 2.99 -5.56 9.26
C LEU A 92 4.18 -5.07 10.11
N ASN A 93 3.96 -4.97 11.41
CA ASN A 93 4.96 -4.57 12.41
C ASN A 93 4.83 -5.43 13.68
N SER A 94 5.93 -5.62 14.38
CA SER A 94 5.96 -6.36 15.66
C SER A 94 7.05 -5.83 16.57
N THR A 95 7.10 -6.31 17.82
CA THR A 95 8.17 -5.96 18.77
C THR A 95 9.56 -6.33 18.27
N LEU A 96 9.69 -7.42 17.50
CA LEU A 96 10.95 -7.87 16.91
C LEU A 96 11.22 -7.25 15.54
N PHE A 97 10.24 -6.56 14.97
CA PHE A 97 10.31 -5.94 13.66
C PHE A 97 9.58 -4.60 13.68
N ASP A 98 10.28 -3.59 14.20
CA ASP A 98 9.79 -2.22 14.24
C ASP A 98 10.19 -1.48 12.96
N ILE A 99 9.21 -0.84 12.33
CA ILE A 99 9.38 -0.04 11.11
C ILE A 99 9.21 1.45 11.36
N THR A 100 8.80 1.86 12.57
CA THR A 100 8.49 3.25 12.92
C THR A 100 9.74 4.12 12.89
N ALA A 101 10.86 3.64 13.44
CA ALA A 101 12.14 4.36 13.38
C ALA A 101 12.59 4.66 11.93
N ASN A 102 12.43 3.70 11.02
CA ASN A 102 12.80 3.89 9.61
C ASN A 102 11.90 4.92 8.92
N MET A 103 10.64 5.03 9.34
CA MET A 103 9.72 6.06 8.85
C MET A 103 10.12 7.44 9.34
N ASP A 104 10.48 7.56 10.63
CA ASP A 104 10.90 8.81 11.26
C ASP A 104 12.22 9.33 10.66
N ASP A 105 13.16 8.41 10.35
CA ASP A 105 14.43 8.72 9.70
C ASP A 105 14.28 9.02 8.19
N GLY A 106 13.08 8.87 7.63
CA GLY A 106 12.80 9.15 6.22
C GLY A 106 13.49 8.17 5.26
N ASP A 107 13.62 6.89 5.65
CA ASP A 107 14.25 5.88 4.81
C ASP A 107 13.48 5.71 3.49
N THR A 108 14.20 5.90 2.38
CA THR A 108 13.67 5.81 1.01
C THR A 108 13.49 4.38 0.51
N ARG A 109 14.03 3.37 1.22
CA ARG A 109 13.83 1.96 0.87
C ARG A 109 12.35 1.61 1.00
N THR A 110 11.82 0.79 0.10
CA THR A 110 10.44 0.27 0.15
C THR A 110 10.17 -0.62 1.38
N GLY A 111 11.22 -1.09 2.04
CA GLY A 111 11.13 -1.94 3.22
C GLY A 111 10.85 -3.40 2.87
N LEU A 112 9.63 -3.85 3.19
CA LEU A 112 9.17 -5.21 2.89
C LEU A 112 8.97 -5.40 1.38
N ASP A 113 9.33 -6.59 0.87
CA ASP A 113 9.02 -6.99 -0.50
C ASP A 113 7.49 -6.98 -0.71
N PRO A 114 6.96 -6.31 -1.76
CA PRO A 114 5.53 -6.19 -1.99
C PRO A 114 4.80 -7.55 -2.05
N ARG A 115 5.43 -8.55 -2.68
CA ARG A 115 4.83 -9.89 -2.78
C ARG A 115 4.84 -10.58 -1.43
N GLY A 116 5.98 -10.57 -0.74
CA GLY A 116 6.08 -11.20 0.56
C GLY A 116 5.19 -10.57 1.63
N ALA A 117 4.99 -9.26 1.57
CA ALA A 117 4.10 -8.57 2.48
C ALA A 117 2.62 -8.89 2.20
N GLN A 118 2.23 -9.01 0.93
CA GLN A 118 0.90 -9.50 0.56
C GLN A 118 0.68 -10.94 1.05
N ASP A 119 1.64 -11.85 0.85
CA ASP A 119 1.54 -13.23 1.32
C ASP A 119 1.36 -13.31 2.85
N VAL A 120 2.16 -12.53 3.59
CA VAL A 120 2.05 -12.45 5.06
C VAL A 120 0.67 -11.94 5.46
N GLN A 121 0.16 -10.90 4.81
CA GLN A 121 -1.18 -10.37 5.06
C GLN A 121 -2.27 -11.43 4.79
N THR A 122 -2.14 -12.21 3.71
CA THR A 122 -3.04 -13.32 3.42
C THR A 122 -2.99 -14.38 4.53
N ILE A 123 -1.81 -14.81 4.97
CA ILE A 123 -1.66 -15.78 6.05
C ILE A 123 -2.25 -15.25 7.37
N MET A 124 -2.05 -13.97 7.68
CA MET A 124 -2.67 -13.33 8.86
C MET A 124 -4.19 -13.36 8.78
N GLN A 125 -4.77 -13.07 7.61
CA GLN A 125 -6.23 -13.08 7.41
C GLN A 125 -6.82 -14.49 7.44
N GLU A 126 -6.14 -15.46 6.83
CA GLU A 126 -6.61 -16.85 6.73
C GLU A 126 -6.49 -17.61 8.04
N GLN A 127 -5.38 -17.43 8.77
CA GLN A 127 -5.08 -18.20 9.98
C GLN A 127 -5.32 -17.43 11.28
N GLY A 128 -5.59 -16.12 11.21
CA GLY A 128 -5.82 -15.29 12.39
C GLY A 128 -4.59 -15.18 13.30
N VAL A 129 -3.39 -15.25 12.74
CA VAL A 129 -2.12 -15.27 13.48
C VAL A 129 -1.47 -13.88 13.49
N SER A 130 -0.52 -13.67 14.41
CA SER A 130 0.28 -12.44 14.47
C SER A 130 1.25 -12.32 13.28
N PHE A 131 1.75 -11.11 13.04
CA PHE A 131 2.70 -10.83 11.96
C PHE A 131 3.94 -11.75 11.99
N ASP A 132 4.57 -11.93 13.16
CA ASP A 132 5.76 -12.78 13.29
C ASP A 132 5.46 -14.25 12.99
N GLN A 133 4.30 -14.73 13.45
CA GLN A 133 3.86 -16.10 13.19
C GLN A 133 3.54 -16.30 11.69
N ALA A 134 2.89 -15.33 11.06
CA ALA A 134 2.63 -15.36 9.62
C ALA A 134 3.93 -15.37 8.80
N ARG A 135 4.93 -14.57 9.21
CA ARG A 135 6.27 -14.60 8.59
C ARG A 135 6.95 -15.97 8.73
N LEU A 136 6.86 -16.58 9.90
CA LEU A 136 7.40 -17.92 10.13
C LEU A 136 6.73 -18.95 9.22
N ILE A 137 5.40 -18.96 9.17
CA ILE A 137 4.62 -19.86 8.31
C ILE A 137 4.98 -19.67 6.85
N ARG A 138 5.02 -18.42 6.37
CA ARG A 138 5.43 -18.12 4.99
C ARG A 138 6.81 -18.68 4.68
N HIS A 139 7.76 -18.50 5.58
CA HIS A 139 9.11 -19.00 5.39
C HIS A 139 9.15 -20.53 5.33
N GLN A 140 8.42 -21.21 6.22
CA GLN A 140 8.28 -22.67 6.18
C GLN A 140 7.67 -23.15 4.86
N GLN A 141 6.66 -22.47 4.34
CA GLN A 141 6.07 -22.78 3.04
C GLN A 141 7.08 -22.66 1.89
N ILE A 142 7.91 -21.61 1.90
CA ILE A 142 8.98 -21.43 0.90
C ILE A 142 10.01 -22.55 0.98
N LEU A 143 10.40 -22.98 2.18
CA LEU A 143 11.34 -24.10 2.35
C LEU A 143 10.77 -25.38 1.75
N VAL A 144 9.52 -25.72 2.07
CA VAL A 144 8.84 -26.89 1.53
C VAL A 144 8.75 -26.84 0.00
N GLN A 145 8.40 -25.68 -0.57
CA GLN A 145 8.33 -25.47 -2.02
C GLN A 145 9.68 -25.67 -2.72
N ASN A 146 10.79 -25.48 -2.00
CA ASN A 146 12.16 -25.66 -2.51
C ASN A 146 12.77 -27.01 -2.12
N ASN A 147 11.96 -28.00 -1.71
CA ASN A 147 12.41 -29.31 -1.25
C ASN A 147 13.40 -29.22 -0.07
N ILE A 148 13.14 -28.31 0.87
CA ILE A 148 13.90 -28.18 2.13
C ILE A 148 12.95 -28.48 3.29
N ASP A 149 13.41 -29.27 4.25
CA ASP A 149 12.66 -29.57 5.47
C ASP A 149 12.49 -28.28 6.31
N PRO A 150 11.26 -27.83 6.61
CA PRO A 150 11.03 -26.61 7.37
C PRO A 150 11.50 -26.70 8.83
N ASN A 151 11.68 -27.91 9.39
CA ASN A 151 12.10 -28.08 10.78
C ASN A 151 13.62 -28.16 10.92
N THR A 152 14.28 -28.97 10.08
CA THR A 152 15.73 -29.19 10.16
C THR A 152 16.53 -28.24 9.26
N GLY A 153 15.90 -27.62 8.26
CA GLY A 153 16.58 -26.83 7.23
C GLY A 153 17.39 -27.67 6.23
N MET A 154 17.28 -29.00 6.29
CA MET A 154 18.03 -29.91 5.43
C MET A 154 17.32 -30.12 4.08
N PRO A 155 18.06 -30.33 2.98
CA PRO A 155 17.46 -30.72 1.72
C PRO A 155 16.69 -32.05 1.87
N LEU A 156 15.50 -32.12 1.30
CA LEU A 156 14.68 -33.33 1.20
C LEU A 156 15.10 -34.24 0.03
N ASP A 157 16.09 -33.81 -0.76
CA ASP A 157 16.62 -34.60 -1.86
C ASP A 157 17.41 -35.82 -1.35
N SER A 158 16.99 -37.00 -1.80
CA SER A 158 17.65 -38.29 -1.59
C SER A 158 19.14 -38.32 -1.95
N LYS A 159 19.58 -37.43 -2.85
CA LYS A 159 20.97 -37.35 -3.32
C LYS A 159 21.79 -36.31 -2.56
N ALA A 160 21.17 -35.54 -1.66
CA ALA A 160 21.89 -34.55 -0.89
C ALA A 160 22.84 -35.21 0.11
N VAL A 161 24.14 -34.95 -0.05
CA VAL A 161 25.16 -35.37 0.93
C VAL A 161 25.18 -34.34 2.05
N THR A 162 24.57 -34.67 3.18
CA THR A 162 24.47 -33.78 4.35
C THR A 162 25.56 -34.00 5.39
N SER A 163 26.32 -35.10 5.30
CA SER A 163 27.49 -35.34 6.14
C SER A 163 28.57 -36.12 5.37
N LEU A 164 29.84 -35.84 5.65
CA LEU A 164 31.00 -36.47 5.00
C LEU A 164 31.55 -37.67 5.81
N GLY A 165 30.71 -38.38 6.58
CA GLY A 165 31.09 -39.62 7.24
C GLY A 165 31.85 -39.47 8.57
N GLY A 166 31.49 -38.48 9.40
CA GLY A 166 31.90 -38.47 10.81
C GLY A 166 31.12 -39.54 11.59
N ARG A 167 31.82 -40.41 12.35
CA ARG A 167 31.17 -41.39 13.23
C ARG A 167 30.14 -40.67 14.12
N PRO A 168 28.85 -41.04 14.06
CA PRO A 168 27.88 -40.49 15.01
C PRO A 168 28.31 -40.91 16.42
N GLY A 169 28.75 -39.93 17.22
CA GLY A 169 29.20 -40.14 18.61
C GLY A 169 30.63 -39.72 18.95
N SER A 170 31.44 -39.18 18.03
CA SER A 170 32.77 -38.63 18.38
C SER A 170 32.73 -37.16 18.81
N SER A 171 31.85 -36.80 19.74
CA SER A 171 32.02 -35.55 20.49
C SER A 171 33.09 -35.79 21.56
N ARG A 172 34.35 -35.52 21.24
CA ARG A 172 35.37 -35.37 22.28
C ARG A 172 35.11 -34.05 23.01
N ARG A 173 35.07 -34.18 24.34
CA ARG A 173 34.91 -33.16 25.39
C ARG A 173 35.39 -31.76 25.05
#